data_AF-A0A6A3CH53-F1
#
_entry.id   AF-A0A6A3CH53-F1
#
_cell.length_a   1.000
_cell.length_b   1.000
_cell.length_c   1.000
_cell.angle_alpha   90.00
_cell.angle_beta   90.00
_cell.angle_gamma   90.00
#
_symmetry.space_group_name_H-M   'P 1'
#
loop_
_entity.id
_entity.type
_entity.pdbx_description
1 polymer ?
#
loop_
_entity_poly.entity_id
_entity_poly.type
_entity_poly.pdbx_seq_one_letter_code
_entity_poly.pdbx_strand_id
1 'polypeptide(L)'
;MIKTSTGTIVFMDLSFNHLSGTIPENIGSMSNLHVLDLSHNRLTGNIPDTVEGVKEVCLLNLSCNYLQGRLPGSLGIITFLTDLDVSNNNLVGPIPSTGQLTTFSASRYENNLGLCGIPLPPCDYHHETDPISSDVNGRNHSMLKNVDWVWVIAVMGYIVGAAVGGEEAYDHLKIQKNHT
;
A
#
# COMPACT_ATOMS: atom_id res chain seq x y z
N MET A 1 -39.00 10.21 -1.36
CA MET A 1 -38.18 11.39 -1.76
C MET A 1 -37.45 11.89 -0.54
N ILE A 2 -36.15 11.66 -0.44
CA ILE A 2 -35.34 12.27 0.61
C ILE A 2 -34.95 13.66 0.10
N LYS A 3 -35.56 14.69 0.67
CA LYS A 3 -35.11 16.08 0.47
C LYS A 3 -33.95 16.32 1.42
N THR A 4 -32.73 16.42 0.91
CA THR A 4 -31.59 16.88 1.70
C THR A 4 -31.65 18.40 1.82
N SER A 5 -31.72 18.88 3.07
CA SER A 5 -31.62 20.30 3.42
C SER A 5 -30.24 20.84 3.01
N THR A 6 -30.22 21.97 2.31
CA THR A 6 -29.01 22.70 1.93
C THR A 6 -28.38 23.30 3.20
N GLY A 7 -27.35 22.65 3.73
CA GLY A 7 -26.57 23.21 4.86
C GLY A 7 -25.94 22.21 5.84
N THR A 8 -26.20 20.90 5.72
CA THR A 8 -25.53 19.91 6.58
C THR A 8 -24.26 19.38 5.91
N ILE A 9 -23.11 19.65 6.53
CA ILE A 9 -21.87 18.93 6.24
C ILE A 9 -22.15 17.45 6.52
N VAL A 10 -21.97 16.61 5.49
CA VAL A 10 -22.18 15.17 5.63
C VAL A 10 -20.83 14.48 5.77
N PHE A 11 -20.69 13.73 6.86
CA PHE A 11 -19.55 12.87 7.15
C PHE A 11 -20.00 11.41 7.01
N MET A 12 -19.27 10.63 6.23
CA MET A 12 -19.44 9.19 6.13
C MET A 12 -18.11 8.54 6.48
N ASP A 13 -18.03 8.04 7.71
CA ASP A 13 -16.91 7.23 8.17
C ASP A 13 -17.38 5.78 8.28
N LEU A 14 -16.84 4.93 7.40
CA LEU A 14 -17.03 3.49 7.38
C LEU A 14 -15.67 2.77 7.52
N SER A 15 -14.67 3.47 8.05
CA SER A 15 -13.33 2.93 8.21
C SER A 15 -13.27 1.77 9.21
N PHE A 16 -12.20 0.97 9.16
CA PHE A 16 -11.96 -0.15 10.10
C PHE A 16 -13.09 -1.17 10.17
N ASN A 17 -13.62 -1.54 9.02
CA ASN A 17 -14.67 -2.54 8.89
C ASN A 17 -14.21 -3.75 8.05
N HIS A 18 -15.16 -4.62 7.73
CA HIS A 18 -14.95 -5.77 6.84
C HIS A 18 -15.76 -5.63 5.56
N LEU A 19 -16.01 -4.39 5.11
CA LEU A 19 -16.73 -4.14 3.86
C LEU A 19 -15.93 -4.75 2.70
N SER A 20 -16.63 -5.46 1.82
CA SER A 20 -16.06 -6.18 0.68
C SER A 20 -16.87 -5.94 -0.58
N GLY A 21 -16.34 -6.33 -1.73
CA GLY A 21 -16.93 -6.01 -3.03
C GLY A 21 -16.35 -4.71 -3.59
N THR A 22 -17.04 -4.10 -4.54
CA THR A 22 -16.56 -2.90 -5.24
C THR A 22 -17.17 -1.63 -4.68
N ILE A 23 -16.50 -0.49 -4.89
CA ILE A 23 -17.13 0.83 -4.68
C ILE A 23 -18.23 0.99 -5.75
N PRO A 24 -19.50 1.18 -5.36
CA PRO A 24 -20.59 1.24 -6.33
C PRO A 24 -20.61 2.58 -7.07
N GLU A 25 -21.04 2.57 -8.34
CA GLU A 25 -21.10 3.79 -9.18
C GLU A 25 -22.02 4.88 -8.61
N ASN A 26 -23.00 4.52 -7.79
CA ASN A 26 -23.91 5.47 -7.16
C ASN A 26 -23.24 6.36 -6.09
N ILE A 27 -21.96 6.13 -5.75
CA ILE A 27 -21.20 7.02 -4.85
C ILE A 27 -21.23 8.48 -5.34
N GLY A 28 -21.23 8.69 -6.66
CA GLY A 28 -21.34 10.01 -7.29
C GLY A 28 -22.66 10.74 -7.04
N SER A 29 -23.69 10.09 -6.50
CA SER A 29 -24.96 10.75 -6.14
C SER A 29 -24.90 11.52 -4.83
N MET A 30 -23.82 11.35 -4.04
CA MET A 30 -23.66 11.95 -2.73
C MET A 30 -23.04 13.35 -2.82
N SER A 31 -23.71 14.28 -3.50
CA SER A 31 -23.15 15.60 -3.85
C SER A 31 -22.77 16.48 -2.65
N ASN A 32 -23.40 16.28 -1.50
CA ASN A 32 -23.21 17.10 -0.28
C ASN A 32 -22.20 16.47 0.71
N LEU A 33 -21.54 15.39 0.30
CA LEU A 33 -20.58 14.68 1.13
C LEU A 33 -19.28 15.47 1.23
N HIS A 34 -18.84 15.77 2.45
CA HIS A 34 -17.61 16.52 2.71
C HIS A 34 -16.45 15.63 3.16
N VAL A 35 -16.77 14.53 3.84
CA VAL A 35 -15.78 13.56 4.31
C VAL A 35 -16.28 12.17 3.97
N LEU A 36 -15.44 11.41 3.26
CA LEU A 36 -15.64 10.00 2.98
C LEU A 36 -14.40 9.24 3.42
N ASP A 37 -14.55 8.45 4.50
CA ASP A 37 -13.51 7.52 4.93
C ASP A 37 -14.01 6.08 4.75
N LEU A 38 -13.37 5.36 3.83
CA LEU A 38 -13.59 3.94 3.57
C LEU A 38 -12.34 3.11 3.91
N SER A 39 -11.39 3.69 4.63
CA SER A 39 -10.09 3.06 4.88
C SER A 39 -10.18 1.80 5.73
N HIS A 40 -9.15 0.97 5.69
CA HIS A 40 -9.07 -0.25 6.51
C HIS A 40 -10.29 -1.17 6.32
N ASN A 41 -10.58 -1.49 5.07
CA ASN A 41 -11.63 -2.41 4.66
C ASN A 41 -11.08 -3.49 3.71
N ARG A 42 -11.96 -4.24 3.04
CA ARG A 42 -11.62 -5.28 2.06
C ARG A 42 -12.22 -4.95 0.69
N LEU A 43 -12.36 -3.67 0.36
CA LEU A 43 -12.90 -3.23 -0.92
C LEU A 43 -11.95 -3.61 -2.06
N THR A 44 -12.51 -3.98 -3.20
CA THR A 44 -11.83 -4.53 -4.39
C THR A 44 -12.30 -3.80 -5.64
N GLY A 45 -11.72 -4.12 -6.80
CA GLY A 45 -12.10 -3.52 -8.07
C GLY A 45 -11.59 -2.08 -8.21
N ASN A 46 -12.13 -1.37 -9.19
CA ASN A 46 -11.66 -0.03 -9.55
C ASN A 46 -12.37 1.05 -8.74
N ILE A 47 -11.71 2.21 -8.60
CA ILE A 47 -12.39 3.43 -8.18
C ILE A 47 -13.25 3.89 -9.37
N PRO A 48 -14.58 4.04 -9.21
CA PRO A 48 -15.46 4.36 -10.33
C PRO A 48 -15.25 5.80 -10.79
N ASP A 49 -15.35 6.05 -12.10
CA ASP A 49 -15.23 7.40 -12.67
C ASP A 49 -16.28 8.37 -12.11
N THR A 50 -17.44 7.84 -11.67
CA THR A 50 -18.54 8.61 -11.05
C THR A 50 -18.17 9.27 -9.72
N VAL A 51 -16.97 9.02 -9.17
CA VAL A 51 -16.44 9.73 -8.00
C VAL A 51 -16.36 11.25 -8.22
N GLU A 52 -16.35 11.76 -9.46
CA GLU A 52 -16.50 13.20 -9.73
C GLU A 52 -17.81 13.81 -9.20
N GLY A 53 -18.82 12.97 -8.93
CA GLY A 53 -20.12 13.40 -8.43
C GLY A 53 -20.12 13.83 -6.96
N VAL A 54 -19.13 13.41 -6.15
CA VAL A 54 -18.98 13.87 -4.75
C VAL A 54 -18.27 15.23 -4.68
N LYS A 55 -18.89 16.23 -5.31
CA LYS A 55 -18.28 17.53 -5.63
C LYS A 55 -17.81 18.34 -4.41
N GLU A 56 -18.48 18.19 -3.28
CA GLU A 56 -18.16 18.94 -2.04
C GLU A 56 -17.17 18.20 -1.13
N VAL A 57 -16.61 17.06 -1.57
CA VAL A 57 -15.74 16.27 -0.70
C VAL A 57 -14.39 16.96 -0.51
N CYS A 58 -14.03 17.16 0.75
CA CYS A 58 -12.77 17.76 1.18
C CYS A 58 -11.75 16.70 1.62
N LEU A 59 -12.21 15.57 2.17
CA LEU A 59 -11.37 14.45 2.58
C LEU A 59 -11.91 13.15 1.97
N LEU A 60 -11.07 12.50 1.17
CA LEU A 60 -11.33 11.18 0.61
C LEU A 60 -10.25 10.20 1.04
N ASN A 61 -10.58 9.27 1.93
CA ASN A 61 -9.65 8.24 2.39
C ASN A 61 -10.12 6.85 1.92
N LEU A 62 -9.35 6.27 1.01
CA LEU A 62 -9.56 4.93 0.44
C LEU A 62 -8.41 3.98 0.80
N SER A 63 -7.52 4.40 1.70
CA SER A 63 -6.31 3.66 2.05
C SER A 63 -6.60 2.30 2.67
N CYS A 64 -5.63 1.40 2.66
CA CYS A 64 -5.72 0.08 3.31
C CYS A 64 -6.93 -0.73 2.83
N ASN A 65 -7.03 -0.91 1.52
CA ASN A 65 -8.02 -1.75 0.83
C ASN A 65 -7.31 -2.63 -0.22
N TYR A 66 -8.08 -3.32 -1.06
CA TYR A 66 -7.57 -4.10 -2.20
C TYR A 66 -8.01 -3.49 -3.54
N LEU A 67 -8.17 -2.16 -3.61
CA LEU A 67 -8.55 -1.45 -4.83
C LEU A 67 -7.47 -1.62 -5.90
N GLN A 68 -7.88 -1.72 -7.16
CA GLN A 68 -7.02 -2.04 -8.29
C GLN A 68 -7.30 -1.13 -9.50
N GLY A 69 -6.51 -1.29 -10.55
CA GLY A 69 -6.64 -0.50 -11.77
C GLY A 69 -6.03 0.89 -11.63
N ARG A 70 -6.39 1.79 -12.55
CA ARG A 70 -5.85 3.15 -12.59
C ARG A 70 -6.66 4.09 -11.72
N LEU A 71 -6.00 5.12 -11.18
CA LEU A 71 -6.70 6.27 -10.62
C LEU A 71 -7.49 6.98 -11.73
N PRO A 72 -8.80 7.18 -11.58
CA PRO A 72 -9.59 7.87 -12.59
C PRO A 72 -9.19 9.36 -12.61
N GLY A 73 -9.04 9.92 -13.82
CA GLY A 73 -8.74 11.35 -13.98
C GLY A 73 -9.82 12.26 -13.39
N SER A 74 -11.03 11.72 -13.22
CA SER A 74 -12.17 12.40 -12.61
C SER A 74 -11.94 12.78 -11.14
N LEU A 75 -11.04 12.11 -10.41
CA LEU A 75 -10.60 12.53 -9.06
C LEU A 75 -9.93 13.91 -9.07
N GLY A 76 -9.24 14.25 -10.16
CA GLY A 76 -8.62 15.56 -10.33
C GLY A 76 -9.61 16.68 -10.63
N ILE A 77 -10.88 16.36 -10.90
CA ILE A 77 -11.94 17.36 -11.19
C ILE A 77 -12.58 17.86 -9.88
N ILE A 78 -12.43 17.12 -8.78
CA ILE A 78 -13.01 17.46 -7.48
C ILE A 78 -12.28 18.68 -6.89
N THR A 79 -12.85 19.87 -7.03
CA THR A 79 -12.16 21.13 -6.71
C THR A 79 -11.94 21.41 -5.22
N PHE A 80 -12.74 20.79 -4.34
CA PHE A 80 -12.70 21.03 -2.90
C PHE A 80 -11.83 20.03 -2.14
N LEU A 81 -11.25 19.04 -2.84
CA LEU A 81 -10.47 17.98 -2.21
C LEU A 81 -9.17 18.54 -1.61
N THR A 82 -9.13 18.64 -0.29
CA THR A 82 -7.97 19.10 0.47
C THR A 82 -7.11 17.96 0.99
N ASP A 83 -7.68 16.77 1.08
CA ASP A 83 -6.96 15.59 1.50
C ASP A 83 -7.43 14.33 0.75
N LEU A 84 -6.45 13.56 0.29
CA LEU A 84 -6.64 12.30 -0.42
C LEU A 84 -5.67 11.29 0.17
N ASP A 85 -6.14 10.07 0.43
CA ASP A 85 -5.27 8.94 0.72
C ASP A 85 -5.74 7.69 -0.02
N VAL A 86 -4.89 7.17 -0.90
CA VAL A 86 -5.10 5.92 -1.65
C VAL A 86 -3.99 4.91 -1.39
N SER A 87 -3.16 5.16 -0.36
CA SER A 87 -2.05 4.30 0.00
C SER A 87 -2.50 2.89 0.38
N ASN A 88 -1.58 1.92 0.34
CA ASN A 88 -1.86 0.53 0.74
C ASN A 88 -3.03 -0.08 -0.06
N ASN A 89 -2.92 -0.08 -1.38
CA ASN A 89 -3.85 -0.69 -2.32
C ASN A 89 -3.07 -1.39 -3.46
N ASN A 90 -3.78 -1.91 -4.47
CA ASN A 90 -3.21 -2.55 -5.65
C ASN A 90 -3.34 -1.67 -6.92
N LEU A 91 -3.28 -0.34 -6.76
CA LEU A 91 -3.43 0.60 -7.88
C LEU A 91 -2.20 0.60 -8.80
N VAL A 92 -2.43 0.88 -10.08
CA VAL A 92 -1.41 0.83 -11.13
C VAL A 92 -1.49 2.02 -12.10
N GLY A 93 -0.39 2.29 -12.80
CA GLY A 93 -0.31 3.30 -13.84
C GLY A 93 0.00 4.72 -13.32
N PRO A 94 -0.02 5.71 -14.22
CA PRO A 94 0.33 7.08 -13.87
C PRO A 94 -0.72 7.70 -12.94
N ILE A 95 -0.24 8.45 -11.94
CA ILE A 95 -1.06 9.41 -11.19
C ILE A 95 -1.53 10.49 -12.19
N PRO A 96 -2.85 10.72 -12.34
CA PRO A 96 -3.35 11.73 -13.27
C PRO A 96 -2.81 13.12 -12.90
N SER A 97 -2.29 13.85 -13.88
CA SER A 97 -1.77 15.21 -13.70
C SER A 97 -2.86 16.30 -13.62
N THR A 98 -4.13 15.88 -13.56
CA THR A 98 -5.30 16.75 -13.50
C THR A 98 -5.56 17.23 -12.07
N GLY A 99 -5.88 18.52 -11.93
CA GLY A 99 -6.28 19.11 -10.65
C GLY A 99 -5.18 19.10 -9.59
N GLN A 100 -5.57 18.79 -8.35
CA GLN A 100 -4.66 18.78 -7.19
C GLN A 100 -3.97 17.44 -6.91
N LEU A 101 -4.17 16.40 -7.73
CA LEU A 101 -3.63 15.05 -7.44
C LEU A 101 -2.10 15.05 -7.33
N THR A 102 -1.40 15.83 -8.15
CA THR A 102 0.07 15.91 -8.10
C THR A 102 0.59 16.78 -6.95
N THR A 103 -0.30 17.45 -6.19
CA THR A 103 0.06 18.35 -5.08
C THR A 103 0.09 17.64 -3.73
N PHE A 104 -0.55 16.48 -3.62
CA PHE A 104 -0.52 15.68 -2.40
C PHE A 104 0.86 15.05 -2.18
N SER A 105 1.19 14.79 -0.91
CA SER A 105 2.45 14.12 -0.54
C SER A 105 2.55 12.72 -1.16
N ALA A 106 3.76 12.27 -1.47
CA ALA A 106 4.04 10.90 -1.94
C ALA A 106 3.45 9.81 -1.03
N SER A 107 3.41 10.07 0.29
CA SER A 107 2.84 9.15 1.28
C SER A 107 1.38 8.77 1.03
N ARG A 108 0.60 9.65 0.37
CA ARG A 108 -0.80 9.39 0.02
C ARG A 108 -0.99 8.35 -1.09
N TYR A 109 0.11 7.97 -1.74
CA TYR A 109 0.14 7.01 -2.84
C TYR A 109 1.00 5.78 -2.54
N GLU A 110 1.68 5.75 -1.39
CA GLU A 110 2.62 4.69 -1.02
C GLU A 110 1.97 3.31 -1.00
N ASN A 111 2.82 2.28 -1.13
CA ASN A 111 2.41 0.88 -1.10
C ASN A 111 1.34 0.52 -2.15
N ASN A 112 1.42 1.16 -3.32
CA ASN A 112 0.78 0.76 -4.56
C ASN A 112 1.88 0.45 -5.59
N LEU A 113 2.28 -0.82 -5.72
CA LEU A 113 3.49 -1.21 -6.47
C LEU A 113 3.48 -0.73 -7.93
N GLY A 114 2.31 -0.58 -8.55
CA GLY A 114 2.20 -0.16 -9.94
C GLY A 114 1.97 1.33 -10.15
N LEU A 115 1.77 2.14 -9.10
CA LEU A 115 1.59 3.59 -9.26
C LEU A 115 2.91 4.28 -9.56
N CYS A 116 2.85 5.30 -10.40
CA CYS A 116 4.02 6.06 -10.85
C CYS A 116 3.62 7.47 -11.30
N GLY A 117 4.60 8.34 -11.55
CA GLY A 117 4.38 9.75 -11.88
C GLY A 117 4.21 10.62 -10.62
N ILE A 118 4.41 11.93 -10.77
CA ILE A 118 4.48 12.90 -9.67
C ILE A 118 3.27 12.73 -8.72
N PRO A 119 3.47 12.63 -7.39
CA PRO A 119 4.72 12.81 -6.63
C PRO A 119 5.65 11.57 -6.53
N LEU A 120 5.29 10.44 -7.14
CA LEU A 120 6.08 9.21 -7.17
C LEU A 120 7.13 9.24 -8.30
N PRO A 121 8.06 8.25 -8.33
CA PRO A 121 9.00 8.09 -9.46
C PRO A 121 8.28 8.00 -10.81
N PRO A 122 8.90 8.48 -11.91
CA PRO A 122 8.31 8.42 -13.25
C PRO A 122 7.94 7.00 -13.68
N CYS A 123 6.88 6.88 -14.50
CA CYS A 123 6.38 5.59 -15.00
C CYS A 123 7.32 4.85 -15.94
N ASP A 124 8.30 5.56 -16.50
CA ASP A 124 9.32 5.02 -17.39
C ASP A 124 10.63 4.80 -16.61
N TYR A 125 10.52 4.31 -15.38
CA TYR A 125 11.69 3.82 -14.67
C TYR A 125 12.06 2.49 -15.30
N HIS A 126 12.86 2.56 -16.38
CA HIS A 126 13.67 1.44 -16.79
C HIS A 126 14.42 0.98 -15.55
N HIS A 127 14.03 -0.17 -15.01
CA HIS A 127 14.96 -1.00 -14.28
C HIS A 127 16.02 -1.38 -15.31
N GLU A 128 17.05 -0.54 -15.46
CA GLU A 128 18.34 -0.96 -15.98
C GLU A 128 18.85 -2.01 -14.99
N THR A 129 18.38 -3.24 -15.16
CA THR A 129 19.17 -4.40 -14.81
C THR A 129 20.37 -4.34 -15.73
N ASP A 130 21.55 -4.09 -15.17
CA ASP A 130 22.83 -4.30 -15.85
C ASP A 130 22.74 -5.57 -16.72
N PRO A 131 23.07 -5.51 -18.03
CA PRO A 131 23.04 -6.70 -18.86
C PRO A 131 24.17 -7.63 -18.42
N ILE A 132 23.82 -8.67 -17.66
CA ILE A 132 24.67 -9.85 -17.52
C ILE A 132 24.70 -10.52 -18.89
N SER A 133 25.79 -10.30 -19.61
CA SER A 133 26.31 -11.20 -20.64
C SER A 133 26.11 -12.65 -20.21
N SER A 134 25.29 -13.41 -20.96
CA SER A 134 25.55 -14.83 -21.17
C SER A 134 24.71 -15.38 -22.32
N ASP A 135 25.42 -15.97 -23.27
CA ASP A 135 24.95 -17.03 -24.15
C ASP A 135 23.96 -17.95 -23.42
N VAL A 136 22.78 -18.15 -24.00
CA VAL A 136 21.85 -19.20 -23.58
C VAL A 136 21.90 -20.34 -24.59
N ASN A 137 22.59 -21.41 -24.21
CA ASN A 137 22.19 -22.75 -24.62
C ASN A 137 21.49 -23.42 -23.43
N GLY A 138 20.25 -23.84 -23.66
CA GLY A 138 19.23 -24.07 -22.65
C GLY A 138 19.51 -25.15 -21.61
N ARG A 139 18.88 -24.94 -20.43
CA ARG A 139 18.33 -26.00 -19.57
C ARG A 139 17.37 -25.37 -18.54
N ASN A 140 16.12 -25.82 -18.55
CA ASN A 140 15.08 -25.46 -17.58
C ASN A 140 15.43 -26.01 -16.19
N HIS A 141 15.38 -25.17 -15.16
CA HIS A 141 15.04 -25.59 -13.80
C HIS A 141 14.37 -24.43 -13.04
N SER A 142 13.25 -24.74 -12.41
CA SER A 142 12.32 -23.85 -11.71
C SER A 142 12.92 -23.11 -10.51
N MET A 143 12.46 -21.86 -10.34
CA MET A 143 12.16 -21.12 -9.09
C MET A 143 13.20 -21.08 -7.96
N LEU A 144 13.40 -19.85 -7.45
CA LEU A 144 14.21 -19.40 -6.30
C LEU A 144 15.66 -19.04 -6.63
N LYS A 145 15.88 -17.82 -7.14
CA LYS A 145 17.17 -17.13 -6.99
C LYS A 145 16.92 -15.68 -6.62
N ASN A 146 17.04 -15.38 -5.32
CA ASN A 146 17.62 -14.15 -4.76
C ASN A 146 17.52 -14.14 -3.24
N VAL A 147 17.98 -15.23 -2.62
CA VAL A 147 18.41 -15.24 -1.22
C VAL A 147 19.72 -16.00 -1.20
N ASP A 148 20.81 -15.35 -0.79
CA ASP A 148 22.09 -16.00 -0.62
C ASP A 148 22.05 -16.84 0.66
N TRP A 149 21.64 -18.10 0.49
CA TRP A 149 21.49 -19.06 1.59
C TRP A 149 22.81 -19.38 2.30
N VAL A 150 23.96 -19.10 1.67
CA VAL A 150 25.28 -19.29 2.29
C VAL A 150 25.43 -18.36 3.49
N TRP A 151 25.00 -17.09 3.35
CA TRP A 151 24.97 -16.14 4.46
C TRP A 151 23.87 -16.47 5.49
N VAL A 152 22.71 -16.94 5.04
CA VAL A 152 21.62 -17.36 5.95
C VAL A 152 22.06 -18.51 6.85
N ILE A 153 22.76 -19.51 6.30
CA ILE A 153 23.29 -20.65 7.07
C ILE A 153 24.41 -20.20 8.01
N ALA A 154 25.31 -19.31 7.56
CA ALA A 154 26.40 -18.79 8.39
C ALA A 154 25.89 -17.97 9.59
N VAL A 155 24.86 -17.13 9.39
CA VAL A 155 24.25 -16.30 10.44
C VAL A 155 23.46 -17.16 11.44
N MET A 156 22.69 -18.14 10.96
CA MET A 156 21.94 -19.05 11.85
C MET A 156 22.88 -19.98 12.64
N GLY A 157 24.00 -20.40 12.05
CA GLY A 157 25.05 -21.16 12.76
C GLY A 157 25.71 -20.35 13.88
N TYR A 158 25.90 -19.04 13.71
CA TYR A 158 26.45 -18.17 14.75
C TYR A 158 25.49 -17.95 15.93
N ILE A 159 24.17 -17.87 15.66
CA ILE A 159 23.16 -17.68 16.70
C ILE A 159 22.94 -18.94 17.54
N VAL A 160 22.95 -20.14 16.94
CA VAL A 160 22.83 -21.40 17.70
C VAL A 160 24.10 -21.71 18.49
N GLY A 161 25.29 -21.40 17.95
CA GLY A 161 26.56 -21.57 18.67
C GLY A 161 26.68 -20.72 19.94
N ALA A 162 26.11 -19.52 19.96
CA ALA A 162 26.08 -18.67 21.15
C ALA A 162 25.08 -19.13 22.21
N ALA A 163 23.95 -19.75 21.81
CA ALA A 163 22.94 -20.25 22.73
C ALA A 163 23.36 -21.57 23.41
N VAL A 164 24.02 -22.48 22.69
CA VAL A 164 24.48 -23.76 23.26
C VAL A 164 25.78 -23.60 24.06
N GLY A 165 26.66 -22.67 23.70
CA GLY A 165 27.92 -22.42 24.41
C GLY A 165 27.81 -21.61 25.71
N GLY A 166 26.67 -20.94 25.95
CA GLY A 166 26.45 -20.11 27.14
C GLY A 166 25.88 -20.87 28.34
N GLU A 167 25.15 -21.96 28.12
CA GLU A 167 24.39 -22.64 29.17
C GLU A 167 25.21 -23.74 29.87
N GLU A 168 26.16 -24.40 29.19
CA GLU A 168 27.07 -25.38 29.82
C GLU A 168 28.17 -24.73 30.68
N ALA A 169 28.53 -23.47 30.44
CA ALA A 169 29.53 -22.75 31.25
C ALA A 169 28.95 -22.25 32.59
N TYR A 170 27.64 -22.00 32.67
CA TYR A 170 26.99 -21.49 33.88
C TYR A 170 26.83 -22.58 34.96
N ASP A 171 26.52 -23.82 34.55
CA ASP A 171 26.36 -24.93 35.50
C ASP A 171 27.70 -25.47 36.02
N HIS A 172 28.77 -25.41 35.23
CA HIS A 172 30.11 -25.76 35.71
C HIS A 172 30.70 -24.76 36.73
N LEU A 173 30.25 -23.50 36.73
CA LEU A 173 30.68 -22.49 37.71
C LEU A 173 29.91 -22.56 39.05
N LYS A 174 28.71 -23.15 39.09
CA LYS A 174 27.99 -23.38 40.36
C LYS A 174 28.53 -24.56 41.15
N ILE A 175 29.03 -25.61 40.48
CA ILE A 175 29.53 -26.83 41.14
C ILE A 175 30.87 -26.57 41.88
N GLN A 176 31.70 -25.64 41.39
CA GLN A 176 32.98 -25.29 42.04
C GLN A 176 32.85 -24.37 43.27
N LYS A 177 31.71 -23.71 43.49
CA LYS A 177 31.51 -22.80 44.64
C LYS A 177 30.87 -23.44 45.88
N ASN A 178 30.50 -24.72 45.82
CA ASN A 178 29.90 -25.44 46.96
C ASN A 178 30.84 -26.48 47.61
N HIS A 179 32.13 -26.48 47.27
CA HIS A 179 33.14 -27.36 47.87
C HIS A 179 34.45 -26.63 48.23
N THR A 180 34.36 -25.43 48.78
CA THR A 180 35.39 -24.84 49.66
C THR A 180 34.72 -23.82 50.58
#